data_AF-A0A969WYK7-F1
#
_entry.id   AF-A0A969WYK7-F1
#
_cell.length_a   1.000
_cell.length_b   1.000
_cell.length_c   1.000
_cell.angle_alpha   90.00
_cell.angle_beta   90.00
_cell.angle_gamma   90.00
#
_symmetry.space_group_name_H-M   'P 1'
#
loop_
_entity.id
_entity.type
_entity.pdbx_description
1 polymer ?
#
loop_
_entity_poly.entity_id
_entity_poly.type
_entity_poly.pdbx_seq_one_letter_code
_entity_poly.pdbx_strand_id
1 'polypeptide(L)'
;MRYEGNIFRPPSEARSYMLQCTVGCSYNRCTFCAMYKDKKYRIRSLEEIKTDIQMAKRHYGDLRKVFLADGDALAMPCEDILEIIATLYQTFPSLEHVGIYAGPDSILDKEMSELTALKAAGLTIAYLGVETGDPQLLKDIRKGVAYDGMVAAGRKVIASGIDLSAIVLLGLGGQGERSLEHARNTAKICNDIN
;
A
#
# COMPACT_ATOMS: atom_id res chain seq x y z
N MET A 1 15.52 15.34 3.07
CA MET A 1 14.59 14.31 2.59
C MET A 1 14.29 14.64 1.16
N ARG A 2 14.27 13.64 0.26
CA ARG A 2 14.02 13.84 -1.16
C ARG A 2 12.66 13.28 -1.52
N TYR A 3 11.89 14.05 -2.28
CA TYR A 3 10.60 13.63 -2.81
C TYR A 3 10.53 13.96 -4.29
N GLU A 4 9.94 13.04 -5.06
CA GLU A 4 9.70 13.19 -6.48
C GLU A 4 8.20 13.25 -6.75
N GLY A 5 7.76 14.40 -7.27
CA GLY A 5 6.36 14.70 -7.54
C GLY A 5 5.48 14.73 -6.29
N ASN A 6 4.18 14.56 -6.51
CA ASN A 6 3.20 14.60 -5.41
C ASN A 6 3.27 13.33 -4.56
N ILE A 7 3.20 13.48 -3.24
CA ILE A 7 3.18 12.39 -2.28
C ILE A 7 1.79 12.28 -1.66
N PHE A 8 1.23 11.08 -1.69
CA PHE A 8 -0.11 10.80 -1.18
C PHE A 8 -0.04 9.84 0.00
N ARG A 9 -1.02 9.95 0.90
CA ARG A 9 -1.11 9.11 2.09
C ARG A 9 -2.55 8.85 2.49
N PRO A 10 -2.83 7.71 3.14
CA PRO A 10 -4.12 7.48 3.78
C PRO A 10 -4.35 8.47 4.94
N PRO A 11 -5.60 8.82 5.27
CA PRO A 11 -5.90 9.70 6.41
C PRO A 11 -5.36 9.20 7.75
N SER A 12 -5.35 7.87 7.96
CA SER A 12 -4.79 7.23 9.16
C SER A 12 -3.28 7.44 9.32
N GLU A 13 -2.57 7.74 8.23
CA GLU A 13 -1.12 8.00 8.20
C GLU A 13 -0.80 9.51 8.29
N ALA A 14 -1.75 10.35 8.69
CA ALA A 14 -1.59 11.81 8.74
C ALA A 14 -0.41 12.30 9.62
N ARG A 15 0.04 11.48 10.57
CA ARG A 15 1.19 11.78 11.46
C ARG A 15 2.42 10.92 11.17
N SER A 16 2.39 10.12 10.12
CA SER A 16 3.52 9.28 9.73
C SER A 16 4.52 10.08 8.92
N TYR A 17 5.81 9.81 9.14
CA TYR A 17 6.84 10.25 8.21
C TYR A 17 6.68 9.48 6.89
N MET A 18 6.56 10.22 5.80
CA MET A 18 6.42 9.65 4.47
C MET A 18 7.79 9.30 3.93
N LEU A 19 8.13 8.01 3.88
CA LEU A 19 9.36 7.53 3.26
C LEU A 19 9.05 7.06 1.84
N GLN A 20 9.40 7.85 0.84
CA GLN A 20 9.18 7.47 -0.55
C GLN A 20 10.24 6.41 -0.93
N CYS A 21 9.88 5.13 -0.94
CA CYS A 21 10.76 4.02 -1.33
C CYS A 21 10.70 3.73 -2.82
N THR A 22 9.51 3.92 -3.41
CA THR A 22 9.27 3.81 -4.85
C THR A 22 8.78 5.15 -5.38
N VAL A 23 8.92 5.36 -6.69
CA VAL A 23 8.37 6.53 -7.39
C VAL A 23 7.28 6.04 -8.32
N GLY A 24 6.04 6.53 -8.18
CA GLY A 24 4.90 6.08 -8.99
C GLY A 24 4.26 4.77 -8.51
N CYS A 25 3.52 4.12 -9.40
CA CYS A 25 2.77 2.88 -9.13
C CYS A 25 3.17 1.79 -10.13
N SER A 26 3.41 0.56 -9.66
CA SER A 26 3.76 -0.61 -10.48
C SER A 26 2.73 -0.90 -11.58
N TYR A 27 1.44 -0.70 -11.28
CA TYR A 27 0.33 -0.99 -12.17
C TYR A 27 -0.06 0.19 -13.08
N ASN A 28 -0.20 1.40 -12.50
CA ASN A 28 -0.50 2.71 -13.12
C ASN A 28 -1.55 2.79 -14.26
N ARG A 29 -2.43 1.80 -14.43
CA ARG A 29 -3.41 1.74 -15.53
C ARG A 29 -4.86 2.00 -15.12
N CYS A 30 -5.13 2.16 -13.82
CA CYS A 30 -6.46 2.51 -13.32
C CYS A 30 -6.97 3.81 -13.99
N THR A 31 -8.23 3.83 -14.40
CA THR A 31 -8.82 4.96 -15.14
C THR A 31 -9.18 6.14 -14.23
N PHE A 32 -9.50 5.89 -12.96
CA PHE A 32 -9.83 6.92 -11.98
C PHE A 32 -8.60 7.61 -11.36
N CYS A 33 -7.43 6.96 -11.42
CA CYS A 33 -6.28 7.37 -10.65
C CYS A 33 -5.49 8.48 -11.36
N ALA A 34 -5.46 9.68 -10.78
CA ALA A 34 -4.63 10.79 -11.25
C ALA A 34 -3.29 10.90 -10.49
N MET A 35 -3.11 10.17 -9.39
CA MET A 35 -2.01 10.35 -8.42
C MET A 35 -0.62 10.11 -9.01
N TYR A 36 -0.49 9.12 -9.90
CA TYR A 36 0.81 8.59 -10.33
C TYR A 36 1.04 8.71 -11.85
N LYS A 37 0.17 9.43 -12.58
CA LYS A 37 0.21 9.48 -14.06
C LYS A 37 1.43 10.22 -14.62
N ASP A 38 1.98 11.15 -13.85
CA ASP A 38 3.20 11.90 -14.23
C ASP A 38 4.50 11.20 -13.78
N LYS A 39 4.40 9.99 -13.22
CA LYS A 39 5.53 9.24 -12.68
C LYS A 39 5.70 7.91 -13.40
N LYS A 40 6.95 7.54 -13.69
CA LYS A 40 7.32 6.19 -14.12
C LYS A 40 7.72 5.38 -12.90
N TYR A 41 7.16 4.18 -12.77
CA TYR A 41 7.50 3.29 -11.67
C TYR A 41 9.00 3.00 -11.63
N ARG A 42 9.61 3.22 -10.47
CA ARG A 42 10.96 2.73 -10.15
C ARG A 42 11.14 2.58 -8.66
N ILE A 43 12.02 1.66 -8.29
CA ILE A 43 12.50 1.50 -6.92
C ILE A 43 13.67 2.46 -6.74
N ARG A 44 13.71 3.21 -5.63
CA ARG A 44 14.86 4.04 -5.26
C ARG A 44 15.95 3.17 -4.66
N SER A 45 17.22 3.57 -4.79
CA SER A 45 18.29 2.72 -4.24
C SER A 45 18.23 2.70 -2.71
N LEU A 46 18.65 1.59 -2.10
CA LEU A 46 18.74 1.47 -0.65
C LEU A 46 19.62 2.56 -0.03
N GLU A 47 20.71 2.95 -0.69
CA GLU A 47 21.57 4.06 -0.25
C GLU A 47 20.79 5.37 -0.16
N GLU A 48 19.97 5.67 -1.17
CA GLU A 48 19.13 6.86 -1.14
C GLU A 48 18.10 6.78 -0.01
N ILE A 49 17.41 5.66 0.14
CA ILE A 49 16.37 5.48 1.17
C ILE A 49 16.98 5.61 2.57
N LYS A 50 18.11 4.95 2.84
CA LYS A 50 18.84 5.06 4.12
C LYS A 50 19.32 6.47 4.40
N THR A 51 19.79 7.18 3.38
CA THR A 51 20.17 8.60 3.52
C THR A 51 18.96 9.44 3.94
N ASP A 52 17.78 9.19 3.36
CA ASP A 52 16.56 9.90 3.73
C ASP A 52 16.09 9.57 5.15
N ILE A 53 16.26 8.32 5.61
CA ILE A 53 16.03 7.93 7.01
C ILE A 53 16.91 8.74 7.96
N GLN A 54 18.21 8.87 7.66
CA GLN A 54 19.13 9.68 8.47
C GLN A 54 18.83 11.19 8.42
N MET A 55 18.36 11.69 7.28
CA MET A 55 17.87 13.07 7.20
C MET A 55 16.62 13.27 8.06
N ALA A 56 15.70 12.30 8.06
CA ALA A 56 14.49 12.35 8.89
C ALA A 56 14.84 12.33 10.39
N LYS A 57 15.80 11.52 10.82
CA LYS A 57 16.30 11.53 12.22
C LYS A 57 16.83 12.89 12.63
N ARG A 58 17.63 13.53 11.77
CA ARG A 58 18.18 14.87 12.05
C ARG A 58 17.11 15.96 12.09
N HIS A 59 16.05 15.82 11.30
CA HIS A 59 15.04 16.86 11.15
C HIS A 59 13.87 16.71 12.14
N TYR A 60 13.36 15.50 12.30
CA TYR A 60 12.18 15.21 13.13
C TYR A 60 12.52 14.57 14.49
N GLY A 61 13.77 14.15 14.70
CA GLY A 61 14.15 13.43 15.91
C GLY A 61 13.66 11.99 15.91
N ASP A 62 13.15 11.53 17.05
CA ASP A 62 12.71 10.15 17.23
C ASP A 62 11.26 9.95 16.77
N LEU A 63 11.09 9.28 15.62
CA LEU A 63 9.79 9.06 15.00
C LEU A 63 9.08 7.85 15.61
N ARG A 64 7.75 7.96 15.72
CA ARG A 64 6.90 6.84 16.14
C ARG A 64 6.27 6.10 14.96
N LYS A 65 6.00 6.80 13.86
CA LYS A 65 5.28 6.23 12.71
C LYS A 65 5.97 6.58 11.40
N VAL A 66 6.14 5.58 10.55
CA VAL A 66 6.68 5.72 9.20
C VAL A 66 5.74 5.04 8.20
N PHE A 67 5.58 5.64 7.04
CA PHE A 67 4.80 5.08 5.96
C PHE A 67 5.66 4.95 4.70
N LEU A 68 5.78 3.73 4.19
CA LEU A 68 6.48 3.42 2.95
C LEU A 68 5.56 3.81 1.79
N ALA A 69 5.89 4.96 1.19
CA ALA A 69 5.00 5.74 0.36
C ALA A 69 5.12 5.43 -1.15
N ASP A 70 4.22 6.09 -1.89
CA ASP A 70 3.97 5.96 -3.33
C ASP A 70 3.13 4.72 -3.69
N GLY A 71 2.80 4.55 -4.96
CA GLY A 71 1.62 3.79 -5.38
C GLY A 71 1.66 2.26 -5.21
N ASP A 72 2.84 1.68 -5.02
CA ASP A 72 2.99 0.26 -4.67
C ASP A 72 4.41 -0.01 -4.16
N ALA A 73 4.62 0.12 -2.85
CA ALA A 73 5.94 -0.11 -2.26
C ALA A 73 6.17 -1.60 -1.95
N LEU A 74 5.11 -2.42 -1.84
CA LEU A 74 5.24 -3.86 -1.63
C LEU A 74 5.82 -4.59 -2.86
N ALA A 75 5.74 -3.98 -4.04
CA ALA A 75 6.36 -4.45 -5.28
C ALA A 75 7.91 -4.54 -5.22
N MET A 76 8.54 -4.02 -4.17
CA MET A 76 9.98 -4.14 -3.96
C MET A 76 10.40 -5.58 -3.61
N PRO A 77 11.67 -5.96 -3.85
CA PRO A 77 12.26 -7.18 -3.29
C PRO A 77 12.06 -7.23 -1.76
N CYS A 78 11.75 -8.41 -1.22
CA CYS A 78 11.41 -8.51 0.21
C CYS A 78 12.61 -8.18 1.09
N GLU A 79 13.79 -8.62 0.68
CA GLU A 79 15.07 -8.32 1.31
C GLU A 79 15.31 -6.81 1.45
N ASP A 80 14.96 -6.02 0.43
CA ASP A 80 15.11 -4.56 0.45
C ASP A 80 14.15 -3.94 1.48
N ILE A 81 12.89 -4.40 1.51
CA ILE A 81 11.90 -3.92 2.48
C ILE A 81 12.33 -4.28 3.91
N LEU A 82 12.81 -5.50 4.13
CA LEU A 82 13.34 -5.95 5.42
C LEU A 82 14.52 -5.08 5.88
N GLU A 83 15.45 -4.76 4.98
CA GLU A 83 16.59 -3.90 5.26
C GLU A 83 16.17 -2.45 5.60
N ILE A 84 15.15 -1.93 4.91
CA ILE A 84 14.56 -0.62 5.21
C ILE A 84 13.93 -0.63 6.60
N ILE A 85 13.08 -1.62 6.90
CA ILE A 85 12.41 -1.74 8.19
C ILE A 85 13.44 -1.88 9.32
N ALA A 86 14.46 -2.72 9.15
CA ALA A 86 15.53 -2.86 10.13
C ALA A 86 16.27 -1.53 10.36
N THR A 87 16.58 -0.78 9.30
CA THR A 87 17.22 0.53 9.40
C THR A 87 16.33 1.54 10.15
N LEU A 88 15.01 1.51 9.91
CA LEU A 88 14.04 2.36 10.59
C LEU A 88 14.02 2.10 12.10
N TYR A 89 13.88 0.84 12.54
CA TYR A 89 13.86 0.49 13.96
C TYR A 89 15.20 0.76 14.66
N GLN A 90 16.34 0.60 13.96
CA GLN A 90 17.66 0.98 14.49
C GLN A 90 17.79 2.50 14.66
N THR A 91 17.21 3.29 13.75
CA THR A 91 17.34 4.75 13.75
C THR A 91 16.36 5.42 14.72
N PHE A 92 15.19 4.81 14.90
CA PHE A 92 14.08 5.36 15.68
C PHE A 92 13.66 4.39 16.80
N PRO A 93 14.29 4.46 17.99
CA PRO A 93 13.96 3.59 19.11
C PRO A 93 12.50 3.65 19.57
N SER A 94 11.79 4.76 19.33
CA SER A 94 10.36 4.90 19.65
C SER A 94 9.41 4.47 18.51
N LEU A 95 9.94 3.90 17.42
CA LEU A 95 9.11 3.45 16.29
C LEU A 95 8.15 2.35 16.73
N GLU A 96 6.87 2.56 16.48
CA GLU A 96 5.79 1.62 16.82
C GLU A 96 5.01 1.15 15.58
N HIS A 97 5.16 1.85 14.45
CA HIS A 97 4.32 1.66 13.28
C HIS A 97 5.10 1.85 11.98
N VAL A 98 5.03 0.84 11.11
CA VAL A 98 5.40 0.94 9.70
C VAL A 98 4.22 0.48 8.86
N GLY A 99 3.68 1.39 8.03
CA GLY A 99 2.61 1.09 7.07
C GLY A 99 3.11 1.12 5.63
N ILE A 100 2.40 0.47 4.71
CA ILE A 100 2.78 0.38 3.30
C ILE A 100 1.57 0.44 2.35
N TYR A 101 1.72 1.05 1.18
CA TYR A 101 0.80 0.80 0.06
C TYR A 101 1.14 -0.48 -0.67
N ALA A 102 0.13 -1.32 -0.90
CA ALA A 102 0.29 -2.63 -1.53
C ALA A 102 -0.73 -2.83 -2.65
N GLY A 103 -0.24 -3.08 -3.86
CA GLY A 103 -1.06 -3.51 -5.00
C GLY A 103 -1.50 -4.97 -4.87
N PRO A 104 -2.67 -5.36 -5.42
CA PRO A 104 -3.13 -6.75 -5.35
C PRO A 104 -2.14 -7.72 -6.02
N ASP A 105 -1.59 -7.35 -7.18
CA ASP A 105 -0.62 -8.18 -7.90
C ASP A 105 0.64 -8.42 -7.05
N SER A 106 1.20 -7.36 -6.45
CA SER A 106 2.38 -7.50 -5.58
C SER A 106 2.13 -8.31 -4.32
N ILE A 107 0.92 -8.27 -3.75
CA ILE A 107 0.56 -9.17 -2.65
C ILE A 107 0.51 -10.62 -3.13
N LEU A 108 -0.08 -10.86 -4.31
CA LEU A 108 -0.22 -12.19 -4.87
C LEU A 108 1.13 -12.78 -5.28
N ASP A 109 2.05 -11.95 -5.78
CA ASP A 109 3.40 -12.35 -6.19
C ASP A 109 4.32 -12.68 -5.01
N LYS A 110 4.09 -12.09 -3.82
CA LYS A 110 4.90 -12.38 -2.63
C LYS A 110 4.59 -13.75 -2.04
N GLU A 111 5.59 -14.54 -1.70
CA GLU A 111 5.40 -15.77 -0.95
C GLU A 111 4.83 -15.47 0.46
N MET A 112 4.08 -16.42 1.02
CA MET A 112 3.55 -16.27 2.39
C MET A 112 4.69 -16.10 3.42
N SER A 113 5.82 -16.78 3.18
CA SER A 113 7.04 -16.62 4.00
C SER A 113 7.61 -15.20 3.95
N GLU A 114 7.53 -14.51 2.81
CA GLU A 114 7.96 -13.12 2.70
C GLU A 114 7.03 -12.20 3.51
N LEU A 115 5.72 -12.34 3.38
CA LEU A 115 4.76 -11.50 4.11
C LEU A 115 4.86 -11.71 5.63
N THR A 116 4.99 -12.95 6.07
CA THR A 116 5.20 -13.27 7.50
C THR A 116 6.55 -12.74 8.02
N ALA A 117 7.61 -12.78 7.20
CA ALA A 117 8.88 -12.16 7.55
C ALA A 117 8.76 -10.63 7.68
N LEU A 118 8.05 -9.98 6.77
CA LEU A 118 7.76 -8.53 6.86
C LEU A 118 6.97 -8.19 8.12
N LYS A 119 5.95 -8.98 8.47
CA LYS A 119 5.22 -8.82 9.74
C LYS A 119 6.16 -8.94 10.94
N ALA A 120 7.00 -9.98 10.98
CA ALA A 120 7.94 -10.23 12.06
C ALA A 120 8.99 -9.12 12.19
N ALA A 121 9.40 -8.51 11.07
CA ALA A 121 10.31 -7.37 11.05
C ALA A 121 9.66 -6.06 11.55
N GLY A 122 8.32 -6.01 11.64
CA GLY A 122 7.57 -4.87 12.18
C GLY A 122 6.78 -4.08 11.14
N LEU A 123 6.46 -4.67 9.98
CA LEU A 123 5.42 -4.13 9.09
C LEU A 123 4.05 -4.37 9.73
N THR A 124 3.36 -3.28 10.04
CA THR A 124 2.14 -3.33 10.86
C THR A 124 0.87 -3.44 10.03
N ILE A 125 0.76 -2.65 8.96
CA ILE A 125 -0.45 -2.52 8.14
C ILE A 125 -0.12 -2.40 6.65
N ALA A 126 -0.94 -3.01 5.80
CA ALA A 126 -0.94 -2.84 4.35
C ALA A 126 -2.24 -2.19 3.89
N TYR A 127 -2.11 -1.15 3.06
CA TYR A 127 -3.24 -0.45 2.44
C TYR A 127 -3.47 -1.00 1.04
N LEU A 128 -4.57 -1.73 0.88
CA LEU A 128 -4.99 -2.34 -0.37
C LEU A 128 -6.13 -1.53 -0.99
N GLY A 129 -5.91 -1.05 -2.22
CA GLY A 129 -6.99 -0.47 -3.02
C GLY A 129 -7.94 -1.55 -3.52
N VAL A 130 -9.08 -1.73 -2.87
CA VAL A 130 -10.17 -2.61 -3.35
C VAL A 130 -11.01 -1.88 -4.40
N GLU A 131 -11.28 -0.60 -4.16
CA GLU A 131 -12.09 0.35 -4.93
C GLU A 131 -13.57 -0.03 -5.05
N THR A 132 -13.87 -1.27 -5.39
CA THR A 132 -15.23 -1.81 -5.59
C THR A 132 -15.22 -3.33 -5.50
N GLY A 133 -16.33 -3.90 -5.01
CA GLY A 133 -16.60 -5.34 -5.13
C GLY A 133 -17.37 -5.73 -6.39
N ASP A 134 -17.74 -4.79 -7.26
CA ASP A 134 -18.49 -5.07 -8.50
C ASP A 134 -17.53 -5.56 -9.61
N PRO A 135 -17.69 -6.79 -10.12
CA PRO A 135 -16.77 -7.35 -11.11
C PRO A 135 -16.73 -6.60 -12.44
N GLN A 136 -17.82 -5.96 -12.85
CA GLN A 136 -17.86 -5.18 -14.07
C GLN A 136 -17.14 -3.85 -13.87
N LEU A 137 -17.38 -3.16 -12.75
CA LEU A 137 -16.67 -1.93 -12.43
C LEU A 137 -15.17 -2.17 -12.33
N LEU A 138 -14.70 -3.25 -11.71
CA LEU A 138 -13.27 -3.60 -11.67
C LEU A 138 -12.62 -3.63 -13.07
N LYS A 139 -13.35 -4.13 -14.08
CA LYS A 139 -12.91 -4.13 -15.49
C LYS A 139 -12.95 -2.74 -16.09
N ASP A 140 -14.06 -2.02 -15.89
CA ASP A 140 -14.27 -0.66 -16.43
C ASP A 140 -13.20 0.31 -15.91
N ILE A 141 -12.83 0.18 -14.64
CA ILE A 141 -11.79 1.00 -14.03
C ILE A 141 -10.38 0.53 -14.31
N ARG A 142 -10.24 -0.61 -15.00
CA ARG A 142 -8.98 -1.31 -15.27
C ARG A 142 -8.20 -1.46 -13.97
N LYS A 143 -8.76 -2.12 -12.95
CA LYS A 143 -8.07 -2.29 -11.66
C LYS A 143 -6.87 -3.26 -11.76
N GLY A 144 -6.90 -4.16 -12.75
CA GLY A 144 -5.82 -5.13 -12.98
C GLY A 144 -6.04 -6.48 -12.31
N VAL A 145 -7.02 -6.58 -11.42
CA VAL A 145 -7.35 -7.82 -10.71
C VAL A 145 -8.84 -8.12 -10.81
N ALA A 146 -9.18 -9.41 -10.87
CA ALA A 146 -10.55 -9.90 -10.79
C ALA A 146 -11.01 -10.01 -9.32
N TYR A 147 -12.32 -10.23 -9.13
CA TYR A 147 -12.92 -10.38 -7.80
C TYR A 147 -12.18 -11.41 -6.93
N ASP A 148 -11.99 -12.64 -7.43
CA ASP A 148 -11.35 -13.71 -6.66
C ASP A 148 -9.88 -13.42 -6.35
N GLY A 149 -9.18 -12.75 -7.27
CA GLY A 149 -7.80 -12.31 -7.04
C GLY A 149 -7.71 -11.25 -5.95
N MET A 150 -8.68 -10.32 -5.89
CA MET A 150 -8.76 -9.32 -4.82
C MET A 150 -9.05 -9.97 -3.46
N VAL A 151 -9.98 -10.93 -3.42
CA VAL A 151 -10.26 -11.71 -2.20
C VAL A 151 -9.02 -12.48 -1.75
N ALA A 152 -8.34 -13.15 -2.69
CA ALA A 152 -7.10 -13.89 -2.40
C ALA A 152 -6.01 -12.96 -1.86
N ALA A 153 -5.80 -11.78 -2.46
CA ALA A 153 -4.83 -10.79 -1.98
C ALA A 153 -5.16 -10.33 -0.55
N GLY A 154 -6.40 -9.92 -0.29
CA GLY A 154 -6.83 -9.49 1.04
C GLY A 154 -6.64 -10.57 2.11
N ARG A 155 -7.11 -11.79 1.83
CA ARG A 155 -6.94 -12.94 2.73
C ARG A 155 -5.48 -13.27 2.98
N LYS A 156 -4.62 -13.15 1.97
CA LYS A 156 -3.19 -13.44 2.08
C LYS A 156 -2.48 -12.47 3.03
N VAL A 157 -2.83 -11.18 2.98
CA VAL A 157 -2.34 -10.19 3.96
C VAL A 157 -2.81 -10.55 5.37
N ILE A 158 -4.11 -10.78 5.56
CA ILE A 158 -4.67 -11.12 6.89
C ILE A 158 -4.03 -12.39 7.45
N ALA A 159 -3.90 -13.44 6.63
CA ALA A 159 -3.29 -14.71 7.02
C ALA A 159 -1.80 -14.58 7.40
N SER A 160 -1.09 -13.59 6.86
CA SER A 160 0.30 -13.28 7.26
C SER A 160 0.41 -12.57 8.62
N GLY A 161 -0.71 -12.15 9.20
CA GLY A 161 -0.79 -11.39 10.44
C GLY A 161 -0.58 -9.88 10.28
N ILE A 162 -0.44 -9.37 9.05
CA ILE A 162 -0.40 -7.93 8.76
C ILE A 162 -1.84 -7.39 8.78
N ASP A 163 -2.05 -6.23 9.40
CA ASP A 163 -3.36 -5.59 9.38
C ASP A 163 -3.69 -5.13 7.96
N LEU A 164 -4.93 -5.34 7.51
CA LEU A 164 -5.37 -4.92 6.18
C LEU A 164 -6.28 -3.68 6.29
N SER A 165 -5.92 -2.61 5.57
CA SER A 165 -6.81 -1.48 5.33
C SER A 165 -7.30 -1.52 3.88
N ALA A 166 -8.56 -1.86 3.68
CA ALA A 166 -9.21 -1.79 2.37
C ALA A 166 -9.65 -0.35 2.04
N ILE A 167 -9.29 0.13 0.85
CA ILE A 167 -9.75 1.42 0.32
C ILE A 167 -10.86 1.16 -0.70
N VAL A 168 -11.98 1.88 -0.56
CA VAL A 168 -13.18 1.76 -1.42
C VAL A 168 -13.58 3.13 -1.95
N LEU A 169 -13.98 3.18 -3.23
CA LEU A 169 -14.49 4.37 -3.89
C LEU A 169 -16.03 4.33 -3.93
N LEU A 170 -16.68 5.01 -3.00
CA LEU A 170 -18.14 4.96 -2.84
C LEU A 170 -18.91 5.45 -4.08
N GLY A 171 -18.41 6.49 -4.75
CA GLY A 171 -19.07 7.09 -5.92
C GLY A 171 -18.87 6.36 -7.25
N LEU A 172 -18.12 5.25 -7.26
CA LEU A 172 -17.66 4.62 -8.50
C LEU A 172 -18.79 3.99 -9.33
N GLY A 173 -19.84 3.49 -8.67
CA GLY A 173 -21.01 2.90 -9.32
C GLY A 173 -21.99 3.92 -9.92
N GLY A 174 -21.73 5.22 -9.81
CA GLY A 174 -22.67 6.25 -10.23
C GLY A 174 -23.91 6.34 -9.34
N GLN A 175 -25.02 6.80 -9.92
CA GLN A 175 -26.30 7.03 -9.22
C GLN A 175 -27.33 5.94 -9.57
N GLY A 176 -28.42 5.88 -8.80
CA GLY A 176 -29.53 4.97 -9.03
C GLY A 176 -29.22 3.52 -8.66
N GLU A 177 -29.80 2.58 -9.39
CA GLU A 177 -29.72 1.14 -9.10
C GLU A 177 -28.27 0.60 -9.06
N ARG A 178 -27.42 1.09 -9.98
CA ARG A 178 -25.99 0.74 -10.02
C ARG A 178 -25.23 1.12 -8.75
N SER A 179 -25.64 2.21 -8.08
CA SER A 179 -25.06 2.63 -6.80
C SER A 179 -25.33 1.59 -5.70
N LEU A 180 -26.57 1.08 -5.66
CA LEU A 180 -26.99 0.08 -4.68
C LEU A 180 -26.32 -1.28 -4.94
N GLU A 181 -26.18 -1.66 -6.21
CA GLU A 181 -25.46 -2.86 -6.61
C GLU A 181 -23.97 -2.78 -6.21
N HIS A 182 -23.30 -1.66 -6.52
CA HIS A 182 -21.92 -1.40 -6.10
C HIS A 182 -21.76 -1.51 -4.57
N ALA A 183 -22.66 -0.90 -3.80
CA ALA A 183 -22.61 -0.97 -2.34
C ALA A 183 -22.76 -2.42 -1.82
N ARG A 184 -23.71 -3.19 -2.35
CA ARG A 184 -23.94 -4.60 -1.97
C ARG A 184 -22.74 -5.48 -2.33
N ASN A 185 -22.23 -5.35 -3.55
CA ASN A 185 -21.09 -6.12 -4.04
C ASN A 185 -19.82 -5.77 -3.25
N THR A 186 -19.64 -4.50 -2.90
CA THR A 186 -18.54 -4.05 -2.05
C THR A 186 -18.65 -4.58 -0.62
N ALA A 187 -19.84 -4.58 -0.01
CA ALA A 187 -20.04 -5.22 1.28
C ALA A 187 -19.73 -6.73 1.21
N LYS A 188 -20.13 -7.39 0.12
CA LYS A 188 -19.83 -8.81 -0.11
C LYS A 188 -18.33 -9.07 -0.17
N ILE A 189 -17.57 -8.31 -0.97
CA ILE A 189 -16.12 -8.57 -1.10
C ILE A 189 -15.38 -8.31 0.21
N CYS A 190 -15.80 -7.31 1.00
CA CYS A 190 -15.24 -7.08 2.33
C CYS A 190 -15.49 -8.27 3.27
N ASN A 191 -16.69 -8.86 3.23
CA ASN A 191 -17.01 -10.06 4.01
C ASN A 191 -16.26 -11.30 3.51
N ASP A 192 -16.05 -11.42 2.19
CA ASP A 192 -15.29 -12.54 1.65
C ASP A 192 -13.79 -12.43 1.99
N ILE A 193 -13.25 -11.21 2.14
CA ILE A 193 -11.86 -10.99 2.56
C ILE A 193 -11.65 -11.34 4.04
N ASN A 194 -12.60 -10.96 4.90
CA ASN A 194 -12.54 -11.13 6.36
C ASN A 194 -12.84 -12.58 6.80
#